data_AF-A0A1I4A1R7-F1
#
_entry.id   AF-A0A1I4A1R7-F1
#
_cell.length_a   1.000
_cell.length_b   1.000
_cell.length_c   1.000
_cell.angle_alpha   90.00
_cell.angle_beta   90.00
_cell.angle_gamma   90.00
#
_symmetry.space_group_name_H-M   'P 1'
#
loop_
_entity.id
_entity.type
_entity.pdbx_description
1 polymer ?
#
loop_
_entity_poly.entity_id
_entity_poly.type
_entity_poly.pdbx_seq_one_letter_code
_entity_poly.pdbx_strand_id
1 'polypeptide(L)'
;MQAMGDERPPQPPGGDAGADGEDAAAQAAPDLLESLRQLGDTGRAGLGAAGDTAKALRSLVAADISLARSALGRALALMGVAIAFGGSAWLLLMATLIVFLSRTLGVPWSLALLLTALLSLAVTAWAGWQAVRYFEHTRMQATRRQLARLGIGELADVTPTPGSPESAREAARRWPPDGPGAGKDERGVDLTPP
;
A
#
# COMPACT_ATOMS: atom_id res chain seq x y z
N MET A 1 67.74 26.13 74.79
CA MET A 1 66.28 26.31 74.96
C MET A 1 65.64 25.85 73.66
N GLN A 2 65.20 24.58 73.54
CA GLN A 2 63.83 24.09 73.84
C GLN A 2 62.77 24.98 73.17
N ALA A 3 61.84 24.52 72.33
CA ALA A 3 61.18 23.20 72.20
C ALA A 3 60.67 23.05 70.73
N MET A 4 60.79 21.90 70.08
CA MET A 4 59.76 20.84 70.02
C MET A 4 58.41 21.35 69.49
N GLY A 5 58.24 21.29 68.16
CA GLY A 5 56.92 21.20 67.49
C GLY A 5 56.80 19.77 66.94
N ASP A 6 55.99 18.90 67.55
CA ASP A 6 54.53 18.74 67.38
C ASP A 6 54.22 18.16 65.99
N GLU A 7 54.40 16.84 65.79
CA GLU A 7 53.43 15.73 65.95
C GLU A 7 52.12 15.83 65.11
N ARG A 8 52.15 15.02 64.03
CA ARG A 8 51.08 14.26 63.33
C ARG A 8 50.12 14.95 62.33
N PRO A 9 49.97 14.35 61.12
CA PRO A 9 48.89 14.70 60.20
C PRO A 9 47.53 14.17 60.71
N PRO A 10 46.42 14.86 60.41
CA PRO A 10 45.09 14.41 60.81
C PRO A 10 44.71 13.12 60.07
N GLN A 11 44.42 12.07 60.85
CA GLN A 11 43.65 10.91 60.39
C GLN A 11 42.21 11.34 60.12
N PRO A 12 41.60 10.93 58.98
CA PRO A 12 40.15 11.02 58.85
C PRO A 12 39.49 9.97 59.76
N PRO A 13 38.42 10.31 60.48
CA PRO A 13 37.65 9.33 61.23
C PRO A 13 36.94 8.40 60.23
N GLY A 14 37.08 7.10 60.48
CA GLY A 14 36.22 6.11 59.84
C GLY A 14 34.85 6.08 60.50
N GLY A 15 33.83 5.89 59.68
CA GLY A 15 32.71 5.01 59.99
C GLY A 15 31.43 5.67 60.43
N ASP A 16 30.52 5.82 59.47
CA ASP A 16 29.08 5.87 59.68
C ASP A 16 28.34 5.54 58.37
N ALA A 17 28.27 4.24 58.10
CA ALA A 17 27.15 3.69 57.36
C ALA A 17 25.87 4.03 58.13
N GLY A 18 25.04 4.92 57.60
CA GLY A 18 23.72 5.17 58.16
C GLY A 18 23.14 6.56 57.99
N ALA A 19 23.12 7.12 56.77
CA ALA A 19 22.20 8.23 56.43
C ALA A 19 21.81 8.33 54.94
N ASP A 20 22.26 7.41 54.08
CA ASP A 20 22.14 7.56 52.61
C ASP A 20 20.78 7.12 52.03
N GLY A 21 19.73 7.06 52.86
CA GLY A 21 18.40 6.61 52.44
C GLY A 21 17.45 7.73 52.04
N GLU A 22 17.53 8.89 52.70
CA GLU A 22 16.55 9.98 52.52
C GLU A 22 17.00 11.03 51.49
N ASP A 23 18.30 11.32 51.40
CA ASP A 23 18.84 12.29 50.43
C ASP A 23 19.00 11.71 49.01
N ALA A 24 19.27 10.40 48.88
CA ALA A 24 19.33 9.74 47.57
C ALA A 24 17.95 9.64 46.91
N ALA A 25 16.88 9.46 47.69
CA ALA A 25 15.51 9.45 47.21
C ALA A 25 15.03 10.86 46.82
N ALA A 26 15.45 11.89 47.57
CA ALA A 26 15.13 13.29 47.27
C ALA A 26 15.94 13.87 46.10
N GLN A 27 17.12 13.33 45.77
CA GLN A 27 17.93 13.71 44.60
C GLN A 27 17.62 12.87 43.35
N ALA A 28 17.15 11.63 43.50
CA ALA A 28 16.69 10.81 42.38
C ALA A 28 15.34 11.27 41.80
N ALA A 29 14.45 11.82 42.63
CA ALA A 29 13.14 12.32 42.16
C ALA A 29 13.23 13.53 41.18
N PRO A 30 14.09 14.54 41.42
CA PRO A 30 14.39 15.61 40.46
C PRO A 30 14.99 15.10 39.14
N ASP A 31 15.89 14.11 39.21
CA ASP A 31 16.61 13.57 38.05
C ASP A 31 15.68 12.78 37.11
N LEU A 32 14.69 12.06 37.66
CA LEU A 32 13.63 11.41 36.88
C LEU A 32 12.68 12.42 36.23
N LEU A 33 12.32 13.51 36.92
CA LEU A 33 11.50 14.58 36.34
C LEU A 33 12.23 15.29 35.20
N GLU A 34 13.54 15.49 35.33
CA GLU A 34 14.38 16.07 34.29
C GLU A 34 14.54 15.12 33.10
N SER A 35 14.75 13.82 33.35
CA SER A 35 14.77 12.79 32.31
C SER A 35 13.44 12.69 31.57
N LEU A 36 12.31 12.82 32.27
CA LEU A 36 10.96 12.84 31.66
C LEU A 36 10.73 14.12 30.84
N ARG A 37 11.22 15.27 31.29
CA ARG A 37 11.20 16.52 30.51
C ARG A 37 12.05 16.40 29.25
N GLN A 38 13.28 15.91 29.39
CA GLN A 38 14.21 15.72 28.29
C GLN A 38 13.70 14.69 27.28
N LEU A 39 13.06 13.60 27.75
CA LEU A 39 12.38 12.63 26.89
C LEU A 39 11.17 13.23 26.19
N GLY A 40 10.39 14.08 26.88
CA GLY A 40 9.26 14.82 26.29
C GLY A 40 9.70 15.80 25.21
N ASP A 41 10.80 16.52 25.43
CA ASP A 41 11.36 17.46 24.46
C ASP A 41 12.01 16.73 23.28
N THR A 42 12.69 15.61 23.51
CA THR A 42 13.22 14.73 22.46
C THR A 42 12.08 14.10 21.66
N GLY A 43 10.98 13.70 22.31
CA GLY A 43 9.77 13.20 21.66
C GLY A 43 9.09 14.27 20.81
N ARG A 44 8.99 15.51 21.31
CA ARG A 44 8.46 16.65 20.56
C ARG A 44 9.34 16.98 19.34
N ALA A 45 10.66 16.93 19.50
CA ALA A 45 11.61 17.10 18.40
C ALA A 45 11.50 15.96 17.36
N GLY A 46 11.32 14.72 17.80
CA GLY A 46 11.11 13.55 16.93
C GLY A 46 9.80 13.62 16.15
N LEU A 47 8.72 14.12 16.77
CA LEU A 47 7.45 14.39 16.09
C LEU A 47 7.59 15.50 15.03
N GLY A 48 8.37 16.54 15.32
CA GLY A 48 8.73 17.57 14.34
C GLY A 48 9.47 16.99 13.13
N ALA A 49 10.53 16.22 13.38
CA ALA A 49 11.32 15.56 12.33
C ALA A 49 10.51 14.55 11.49
N ALA A 50 9.58 13.83 12.12
CA ALA A 50 8.65 12.95 11.42
C ALA A 50 7.69 13.75 10.51
N GLY A 51 7.18 14.89 10.98
CA GLY A 51 6.35 15.80 10.20
C GLY A 51 7.09 16.36 8.97
N ASP A 52 8.35 16.76 9.15
CA ASP A 52 9.19 17.26 8.06
C ASP A 52 9.50 16.17 7.03
N THR A 53 9.77 14.94 7.49
CA THR A 53 9.96 13.77 6.61
C THR A 53 8.69 13.46 5.81
N ALA A 54 7.52 13.47 6.46
CA ALA A 54 6.24 13.27 5.79
C ALA A 54 5.94 14.36 4.75
N LYS A 55 6.30 15.62 5.03
CA LYS A 55 6.17 16.74 4.09
C LYS A 55 7.10 16.58 2.89
N ALA A 56 8.35 16.15 3.10
CA ALA A 56 9.31 15.88 2.03
C ALA A 56 8.83 14.72 1.13
N LEU A 57 8.35 13.62 1.72
CA LEU A 57 7.77 12.49 0.98
C LEU A 57 6.56 12.92 0.15
N ARG A 58 5.65 13.75 0.71
CA ARG A 58 4.51 14.28 -0.04
C ARG A 58 4.95 15.14 -1.22
N SER A 59 5.99 15.96 -1.05
CA SER A 59 6.55 16.78 -2.12
C SER A 59 7.14 15.93 -3.24
N LEU A 60 7.86 14.86 -2.91
CA LEU A 60 8.41 13.92 -3.89
C LEU A 60 7.31 13.22 -4.68
N VAL A 61 6.29 12.68 -3.98
CA VAL A 61 5.13 12.03 -4.63
C VAL A 61 4.40 13.00 -5.56
N ALA A 62 4.21 14.25 -5.14
CA ALA A 62 3.61 15.27 -6.00
C ALA A 62 4.46 15.58 -7.25
N ALA A 63 5.78 15.59 -7.10
CA ALA A 63 6.70 15.76 -8.22
C ALA A 63 6.63 14.56 -9.18
N ASP A 64 6.60 13.32 -8.67
CA ASP A 64 6.45 12.11 -9.47
C ASP A 64 5.13 12.10 -10.25
N ILE A 65 4.03 12.52 -9.63
CA ILE A 65 2.72 12.66 -10.29
C ILE A 65 2.79 13.72 -11.40
N SER A 66 3.48 14.83 -11.17
CA SER A 66 3.63 15.90 -12.16
C SER A 66 4.44 15.44 -13.38
N LEU A 67 5.57 14.77 -13.15
CA LEU A 67 6.38 14.14 -14.18
C LEU A 67 5.56 13.10 -14.97
N ALA A 68 4.87 12.20 -14.26
CA ALA A 68 4.01 11.19 -14.86
C ALA A 68 2.91 11.81 -15.74
N ARG A 69 2.23 12.86 -15.28
CA ARG A 69 1.16 13.53 -16.04
C ARG A 69 1.66 14.13 -17.35
N SER A 70 2.84 14.75 -17.33
CA SER A 70 3.43 15.36 -18.53
C SER A 70 3.81 14.33 -19.60
N ALA A 71 4.35 13.17 -19.19
CA ALA A 71 4.70 12.09 -20.08
C ALA A 71 3.46 11.31 -20.55
N LEU A 72 2.48 11.11 -19.65
CA LEU A 72 1.25 10.37 -19.91
C LEU A 72 0.43 10.99 -21.03
N GLY A 73 0.26 12.32 -21.05
CA GLY A 73 -0.50 12.98 -22.11
C GLY A 73 0.08 12.72 -23.50
N ARG A 74 1.40 12.83 -23.65
CA ARG A 74 2.10 12.52 -24.90
C ARG A 74 2.06 11.03 -25.23
N ALA A 75 2.23 10.17 -24.24
CA ALA A 75 2.16 8.72 -24.41
C ALA A 75 0.76 8.28 -24.88
N LEU A 76 -0.31 8.82 -24.31
CA LEU A 76 -1.70 8.54 -24.73
C LEU A 76 -1.98 9.06 -26.15
N ALA A 77 -1.48 10.25 -26.49
CA ALA A 77 -1.60 10.77 -27.85
C ALA A 77 -0.90 9.85 -28.87
N LEU A 78 0.35 9.44 -28.59
CA LEU A 78 1.09 8.50 -29.42
C LEU A 78 0.44 7.10 -29.46
N MET A 79 -0.14 6.65 -28.35
CA MET A 79 -0.90 5.39 -28.28
C MET A 79 -2.13 5.44 -29.19
N GLY A 80 -2.86 6.56 -29.20
CA GLY A 80 -3.98 6.76 -30.11
C GLY A 80 -3.56 6.70 -31.59
N VAL A 81 -2.45 7.37 -31.93
CA VAL A 81 -1.86 7.30 -33.28
C VAL A 81 -1.45 5.86 -33.61
N ALA A 82 -0.78 5.16 -32.70
CA ALA A 82 -0.35 3.78 -32.89
C ALA A 82 -1.53 2.82 -33.09
N ILE A 83 -2.63 3.00 -32.34
CA ILE A 83 -3.86 2.21 -32.50
C ILE A 83 -4.50 2.48 -33.87
N ALA A 84 -4.62 3.75 -34.26
CA ALA A 84 -5.22 4.12 -35.55
C ALA A 84 -4.43 3.54 -36.73
N PHE A 85 -3.12 3.81 -36.78
CA PHE A 85 -2.26 3.30 -37.85
C PHE A 85 -2.07 1.78 -37.78
N GLY A 86 -2.01 1.20 -36.58
CA GLY A 86 -1.94 -0.25 -36.39
C GLY A 86 -3.20 -0.95 -36.90
N GLY A 87 -4.38 -0.42 -36.59
CA GLY A 87 -5.65 -0.91 -37.11
C GLY A 87 -5.73 -0.78 -38.64
N SER A 88 -5.35 0.37 -39.20
CA SER A 88 -5.30 0.56 -40.65
C SER A 88 -4.33 -0.40 -41.35
N ALA A 89 -3.12 -0.56 -40.80
CA ALA A 89 -2.12 -1.49 -41.32
C ALA A 89 -2.61 -2.94 -41.28
N TRP A 90 -3.32 -3.34 -40.21
CA TRP A 90 -3.92 -4.66 -40.11
C TRP A 90 -4.97 -4.92 -41.21
N LEU A 91 -5.84 -3.95 -41.48
CA LEU A 91 -6.83 -4.07 -42.56
C LEU A 91 -6.16 -4.21 -43.94
N LEU A 92 -5.13 -3.40 -44.21
CA LEU A 92 -4.35 -3.52 -45.44
C LEU A 92 -3.66 -4.87 -45.54
N LEU A 93 -3.09 -5.38 -44.45
CA LEU A 93 -2.48 -6.71 -44.38
C LEU A 93 -3.48 -7.81 -44.70
N MET A 94 -4.69 -7.76 -44.12
CA MET A 94 -5.75 -8.73 -44.43
C MET A 94 -6.21 -8.65 -45.89
N ALA A 95 -6.35 -7.44 -46.43
CA ALA A 95 -6.67 -7.25 -47.86
C ALA A 95 -5.57 -7.86 -48.76
N THR A 96 -4.29 -7.60 -48.45
CA THR A 96 -3.16 -8.21 -49.14
C THR A 96 -3.18 -9.74 -49.02
N LEU A 97 -3.50 -10.29 -47.85
CA LEU A 97 -3.61 -11.72 -47.63
C LEU A 97 -4.72 -12.36 -48.48
N ILE A 98 -5.88 -11.72 -48.57
CA ILE A 98 -7.00 -12.19 -49.44
C ILE A 98 -6.59 -12.18 -50.90
N VAL A 99 -5.97 -11.10 -51.37
CA VAL A 99 -5.47 -10.99 -52.75
C VAL A 99 -4.41 -12.06 -53.02
N PHE A 100 -3.48 -12.26 -52.09
CA PHE A 100 -2.44 -13.28 -52.20
C PHE A 100 -3.04 -14.69 -52.32
N LEU A 101 -3.98 -15.03 -51.45
CA LEU A 101 -4.59 -16.35 -51.40
C LEU A 101 -5.44 -16.62 -52.66
N SER A 102 -6.17 -15.63 -53.13
CA SER A 102 -6.99 -15.73 -54.34
C SER A 102 -6.15 -15.78 -55.63
N ARG A 103 -5.11 -14.95 -55.74
CA ARG A 103 -4.31 -14.83 -56.97
C ARG A 103 -3.20 -15.87 -57.09
N THR A 104 -2.57 -16.24 -55.99
CA THR A 104 -1.38 -17.11 -56.01
C THR A 104 -1.75 -18.57 -55.78
N LEU A 105 -2.67 -18.84 -54.84
CA LEU A 105 -3.11 -20.20 -54.52
C LEU A 105 -4.42 -20.59 -55.23
N GLY A 106 -5.05 -19.66 -55.96
CA GLY A 106 -6.30 -19.92 -56.69
C GLY A 106 -7.51 -20.19 -55.79
N VAL A 107 -7.43 -19.82 -54.51
CA VAL A 107 -8.51 -20.06 -53.55
C VAL A 107 -9.73 -19.22 -53.90
N PRO A 108 -10.96 -19.79 -53.89
CA PRO A 108 -12.15 -19.03 -54.17
C PRO A 108 -12.33 -17.89 -53.16
N TRP A 109 -12.83 -16.75 -53.62
CA TRP A 109 -12.96 -15.52 -52.83
C TRP A 109 -13.73 -15.72 -51.52
N SER A 110 -14.79 -16.54 -51.53
CA SER A 110 -15.56 -16.85 -50.32
C SER A 110 -14.73 -17.55 -49.26
N LEU A 111 -13.91 -18.52 -49.66
CA LEU A 111 -13.03 -19.26 -48.75
C LEU A 111 -11.89 -18.37 -48.25
N ALA A 112 -11.32 -17.51 -49.11
CA ALA A 112 -10.29 -16.56 -48.69
C ALA A 112 -10.82 -15.57 -47.63
N LEU A 113 -12.00 -15.00 -47.86
CA LEU A 113 -12.68 -14.14 -46.89
C LEU A 113 -12.97 -14.88 -45.58
N LEU A 114 -13.52 -16.10 -45.67
CA LEU A 114 -13.82 -16.92 -44.50
C LEU A 114 -12.56 -17.21 -43.68
N LEU A 115 -11.45 -17.59 -44.32
CA LEU A 115 -10.18 -17.86 -43.63
C LEU A 115 -9.64 -16.61 -42.93
N THR A 116 -9.66 -15.45 -43.59
CA THR A 116 -9.24 -14.19 -42.95
C THR A 116 -10.15 -13.74 -41.80
N ALA A 117 -11.46 -13.99 -41.91
CA ALA A 117 -12.41 -13.71 -40.84
C ALA A 117 -12.18 -14.62 -39.63
N LEU A 118 -11.97 -15.92 -39.86
CA LEU A 118 -11.64 -16.88 -38.80
C LEU A 118 -10.31 -16.53 -38.12
N LEU A 119 -9.29 -16.16 -38.89
CA LEU A 119 -8.01 -15.70 -38.34
C LEU A 119 -8.19 -14.46 -37.44
N SER A 120 -8.97 -13.48 -37.90
CA SER A 120 -9.25 -12.26 -37.13
C SER A 120 -10.04 -12.54 -35.85
N LEU A 121 -11.01 -13.45 -35.91
CA LEU A 121 -11.74 -13.91 -34.73
C LEU A 121 -10.83 -14.63 -33.75
N ALA A 122 -9.92 -15.49 -34.23
CA ALA A 122 -8.97 -16.20 -33.38
C ALA A 122 -8.04 -15.23 -32.65
N VAL A 123 -7.48 -14.25 -33.35
CA VAL A 123 -6.63 -13.20 -32.75
C VAL A 123 -7.42 -12.38 -31.74
N THR A 124 -8.67 -12.02 -32.04
CA THR A 124 -9.54 -11.25 -31.14
C THR A 124 -9.89 -12.05 -29.88
N ALA A 125 -10.24 -13.32 -30.03
CA ALA A 125 -10.52 -14.21 -28.90
C ALA A 125 -9.28 -14.40 -28.02
N TRP A 126 -8.11 -14.59 -28.63
CA TRP A 126 -6.84 -14.70 -27.90
C TRP A 126 -6.51 -13.41 -27.16
N ALA A 127 -6.65 -12.25 -27.79
CA ALA A 127 -6.43 -10.95 -27.15
C ALA A 127 -7.42 -10.72 -25.99
N GLY A 128 -8.70 -11.06 -26.16
CA GLY A 128 -9.70 -10.99 -25.11
C GLY A 128 -9.39 -11.93 -23.94
N TRP A 129 -8.99 -13.16 -24.22
CA TRP A 129 -8.57 -14.12 -23.19
C TRP A 129 -7.34 -13.63 -22.43
N GLN A 130 -6.34 -13.10 -23.14
CA GLN A 130 -5.16 -12.52 -22.51
C GLN A 130 -5.52 -11.31 -21.63
N ALA A 131 -6.44 -10.45 -22.06
CA ALA A 131 -6.92 -9.34 -21.25
C ALA A 131 -7.57 -9.83 -19.96
N VAL A 132 -8.50 -10.80 -20.04
CA VAL A 132 -9.15 -11.40 -18.86
C VAL A 132 -8.11 -12.01 -17.92
N ARG A 133 -7.19 -12.81 -18.45
CA ARG A 133 -6.10 -13.41 -17.65
C ARG A 133 -5.22 -12.35 -16.99
N TYR A 134 -4.92 -11.25 -17.68
CA TYR A 134 -4.14 -10.16 -17.09
C TYR A 134 -4.88 -9.51 -15.91
N PHE A 135 -6.19 -9.31 -16.04
CA PHE A 135 -7.05 -8.81 -14.97
C PHE A 135 -7.16 -9.76 -13.77
N GLU A 136 -7.07 -11.06 -13.98
CA GLU A 136 -7.00 -12.03 -12.89
C GLU A 136 -5.77 -11.82 -12.00
N HIS A 137 -4.61 -11.49 -12.59
CA HIS A 137 -3.37 -11.20 -11.85
C HIS A 137 -3.36 -9.81 -11.20
N THR A 138 -4.21 -8.89 -11.70
CA THR A 138 -4.38 -7.54 -11.12
C THR A 138 -5.57 -7.45 -10.16
N ARG A 139 -6.26 -8.56 -9.84
CA ARG A 139 -7.12 -8.58 -8.66
C ARG A 139 -6.24 -8.40 -7.43
N MET A 140 -6.13 -7.15 -7.01
CA MET A 140 -5.54 -6.64 -5.77
C MET A 140 -6.26 -7.22 -4.55
N GLN A 141 -6.39 -8.53 -4.41
CA GLN A 141 -7.03 -9.17 -3.26
C GLN A 141 -6.23 -8.87 -1.98
N ALA A 142 -4.92 -8.69 -2.09
CA ALA A 142 -4.05 -8.24 -1.00
C ALA A 142 -4.31 -6.77 -0.63
N THR A 143 -4.32 -5.87 -1.62
CA THR A 143 -4.54 -4.43 -1.43
C THR A 143 -5.97 -4.10 -1.01
N ARG A 144 -6.96 -4.86 -1.48
CA ARG A 144 -8.37 -4.78 -1.08
C ARG A 144 -8.55 -5.23 0.38
N ARG A 145 -7.83 -6.28 0.80
CA ARG A 145 -7.73 -6.67 2.22
C ARG A 145 -6.98 -5.65 3.07
N GLN A 146 -5.95 -4.99 2.54
CA GLN A 146 -5.20 -3.95 3.25
C GLN A 146 -5.98 -2.64 3.38
N LEU A 147 -6.73 -2.23 2.35
CA LEU A 147 -7.65 -1.09 2.42
C LEU A 147 -8.81 -1.36 3.38
N ALA A 148 -9.36 -2.59 3.37
CA ALA A 148 -10.38 -2.99 4.34
C ALA A 148 -9.86 -2.94 5.78
N ARG A 149 -8.61 -3.38 6.03
CA ARG A 149 -7.95 -3.25 7.34
C ARG A 149 -7.67 -1.81 7.75
N LEU A 150 -7.66 -0.86 6.81
CA LEU A 150 -7.47 0.57 7.05
C LEU A 150 -8.80 1.36 7.10
N GLY A 151 -9.95 0.67 7.04
CA GLY A 151 -11.28 1.30 7.16
C GLY A 151 -11.74 2.07 5.92
N ILE A 152 -11.11 1.87 4.75
CA ILE A 152 -11.50 2.54 3.51
C ILE A 152 -12.10 1.49 2.55
N GLY A 153 -13.42 1.50 2.42
CA GLY A 153 -14.19 0.61 1.54
C GLY A 153 -15.36 -0.06 2.25
N GLU A 154 -16.30 -0.62 1.49
CA GLU A 154 -17.58 -1.21 1.96
C GLU A 154 -17.45 -2.35 3.00
N LEU A 155 -16.25 -2.87 3.25
CA LEU A 155 -15.98 -3.79 4.36
C LEU A 155 -15.79 -3.07 5.72
N ALA A 156 -15.71 -1.74 5.75
CA ALA A 156 -15.58 -0.95 6.97
C ALA A 156 -16.76 -1.17 7.92
N ASP A 157 -17.96 -1.44 7.38
CA ASP A 157 -19.17 -1.70 8.16
C ASP A 157 -19.16 -3.09 8.84
N VAL A 158 -18.29 -4.00 8.38
CA VAL A 158 -18.17 -5.38 8.91
C VAL A 158 -16.87 -5.58 9.70
N THR A 159 -16.00 -4.56 9.79
CA THR A 159 -14.77 -4.64 10.58
C THR A 159 -14.95 -3.88 11.89
N PRO A 160 -14.82 -4.52 13.07
CA PRO A 160 -14.94 -3.83 14.35
C PRO A 160 -13.93 -2.66 14.45
N THR A 161 -14.39 -1.52 14.95
CA THR A 161 -13.58 -0.32 15.17
C THR A 161 -12.35 -0.64 16.03
N PRO A 162 -11.14 -0.12 15.72
CA PRO A 162 -9.95 -0.38 16.52
C PRO A 162 -10.15 0.09 17.97
N GLY A 163 -10.18 -0.85 18.91
CA GLY A 163 -10.38 -0.59 20.34
C GLY A 163 -11.66 -1.17 20.95
N SER A 164 -12.55 -1.82 20.17
CA SER A 164 -13.65 -2.58 20.76
C SER A 164 -13.18 -3.94 21.31
N PRO A 165 -13.76 -4.44 22.41
CA PRO A 165 -13.41 -5.75 22.97
C PRO A 165 -13.97 -6.93 22.15
N GLU A 166 -14.65 -6.69 21.02
CA GLU A 166 -15.36 -7.71 20.26
C GLU A 166 -14.44 -8.34 19.20
N SER A 167 -14.18 -9.63 19.33
CA SER A 167 -13.36 -10.38 18.39
C SER A 167 -14.10 -10.52 17.04
N ALA A 168 -13.39 -10.38 15.92
CA ALA A 168 -13.93 -10.64 14.57
C ALA A 168 -14.62 -12.02 14.43
N ARG A 169 -14.28 -12.96 15.32
CA ARG A 169 -14.86 -14.31 15.41
C ARG A 169 -16.26 -14.34 16.02
N GLU A 170 -16.62 -13.33 16.82
CA GLU A 170 -17.88 -13.22 17.55
C GLU A 170 -18.93 -12.47 16.71
N ALA A 171 -18.52 -11.42 16.00
CA ALA A 171 -19.35 -10.74 15.01
C ALA A 171 -19.80 -11.68 13.88
N ALA A 172 -18.90 -12.56 13.40
CA ALA A 172 -19.22 -13.57 12.39
C ALA A 172 -20.21 -14.66 12.87
N ARG A 173 -20.35 -14.87 14.20
CA ARG A 173 -21.30 -15.85 14.78
C ARG A 173 -22.69 -15.27 15.01
N ARG A 174 -22.85 -13.94 15.03
CA ARG A 174 -24.14 -13.27 15.24
C ARG A 174 -24.97 -13.16 13.95
N TRP A 175 -24.37 -13.46 12.79
CA TRP A 175 -25.10 -13.45 11.51
C TRP A 175 -25.94 -14.73 11.36
N PRO A 176 -27.29 -14.65 11.33
CA PRO A 176 -28.13 -15.81 11.04
C PRO A 176 -28.03 -16.16 9.54
N PRO A 177 -27.93 -17.45 9.17
CA PRO A 177 -27.88 -17.85 7.77
C PRO A 177 -29.18 -17.56 6.99
N ASP A 178 -30.32 -17.33 7.67
CA ASP A 178 -31.65 -17.26 7.04
C ASP A 178 -32.48 -16.01 7.43
N GLY A 179 -31.86 -14.84 7.55
CA GLY A 179 -32.57 -13.55 7.63
C GLY A 179 -32.92 -13.00 6.22
N PRO A 180 -33.90 -12.09 6.06
CA PRO A 180 -34.44 -11.64 4.76
C PRO A 180 -33.51 -10.69 3.97
N GLY A 181 -32.21 -11.01 3.94
CA GLY A 181 -31.15 -10.38 3.16
C GLY A 181 -29.97 -11.34 2.89
N ALA A 182 -30.11 -12.63 3.20
CA ALA A 182 -29.11 -13.65 2.91
C ALA A 182 -29.09 -13.95 1.41
N GLY A 183 -28.27 -13.18 0.69
CA GLY A 183 -27.84 -13.55 -0.65
C GLY A 183 -27.60 -12.38 -1.59
N LYS A 184 -28.21 -11.20 -1.41
CA LYS A 184 -28.12 -10.13 -2.41
C LYS A 184 -28.01 -8.72 -1.79
N ASP A 185 -27.08 -7.91 -2.30
CA ASP A 185 -27.07 -6.45 -2.12
C ASP A 185 -28.41 -5.84 -2.64
N GLU A 186 -28.75 -4.59 -2.30
CA GLU A 186 -29.90 -3.82 -2.81
C GLU A 186 -29.96 -3.77 -4.36
N ARG A 187 -28.85 -4.15 -5.01
CA ARG A 187 -28.70 -4.28 -6.47
C ARG A 187 -28.80 -5.71 -7.01
N GLY A 188 -29.13 -6.69 -6.17
CA GLY A 188 -29.43 -8.07 -6.59
C GLY A 188 -28.21 -8.97 -6.84
N VAL A 189 -27.01 -8.60 -6.35
CA VAL A 189 -25.75 -9.32 -6.63
C VAL A 189 -25.40 -10.31 -5.54
N ASP A 190 -25.12 -11.56 -5.94
CA ASP A 190 -24.80 -12.65 -5.02
C ASP A 190 -23.45 -12.46 -4.31
N LEU A 191 -23.49 -12.36 -2.98
CA LEU A 191 -22.30 -12.30 -2.13
C LEU A 191 -21.72 -13.70 -1.96
N THR A 192 -20.57 -13.97 -2.57
CA THR A 192 -19.84 -15.22 -2.34
C THR A 192 -19.11 -15.14 -0.99
N PRO A 193 -19.33 -16.08 -0.05
CA PRO A 193 -18.57 -16.16 1.20
C PRO A 193 -17.08 -16.47 0.92
N PRO A 194 -16.17 -16.16 1.86
CA PRO A 194 -14.72 -16.22 1.66
C PRO A 194 -14.18 -17.60 1.31
#